data_AF-Q9LD81-F1
#
_entry.id   AF-Q9LD81-F1
#
_cell.length_a   1.000
_cell.length_b   1.000
_cell.length_c   1.000
_cell.angle_alpha   90.00
_cell.angle_beta   90.00
_cell.angle_gamma   90.00
#
_symmetry.space_group_name_H-M   'P 1'
#
loop_
_entity.id
_entity.type
_entity.pdbx_description
1 polymer ?
#
loop_
_entity_poly.entity_id
_entity_poly.type
_entity_poly.pdbx_seq_one_letter_code
_entity_poly.pdbx_strand_id
1 'polypeptide(L)'
;KELVFYFHDIIYNGKNARNATSAIVGSPAWGNKTNLATPNRFGDVVIFDDPITLDSDLRSTPIGRAQGLYLYDKKEILTAWFGFSFVFNSTQLKGTINFAGADDIMKTTRDLSVVGGTGDFFM
;
A
#
# COMPACT_ATOMS: atom_id res chain seq x y z
N LYS A 1 11.26 5.09 18.30
CA LYS A 1 11.35 6.17 17.29
C LYS A 1 9.94 6.39 16.77
N GLU A 2 9.46 7.64 16.73
CA GLU A 2 8.15 7.98 16.18
C GLU A 2 8.35 8.69 14.84
N LEU A 3 7.61 8.26 13.83
CA LEU A 3 7.66 8.81 12.48
C LEU A 3 6.23 8.92 11.96
N VAL A 4 5.92 10.04 11.30
CA VAL A 4 4.60 10.31 10.75
C VAL A 4 4.77 10.63 9.28
N PHE A 5 4.12 9.84 8.43
CA PHE A 5 4.20 9.93 6.98
C PHE A 5 2.83 9.69 6.36
N TYR A 6 2.69 10.07 5.09
CA TYR A 6 1.51 9.80 4.27
C TYR A 6 1.97 9.06 3.02
N PHE A 7 1.28 7.99 2.62
CA PHE A 7 1.49 7.34 1.33
C PHE A 7 0.20 7.36 0.52
N HIS A 8 0.33 7.37 -0.80
CA HIS A 8 -0.77 7.70 -1.70
C HIS A 8 -1.01 6.61 -2.74
N ASP A 9 -2.06 5.82 -2.54
CA ASP A 9 -2.48 4.76 -3.47
C ASP A 9 -3.42 5.31 -4.54
N ILE A 10 -3.03 5.17 -5.82
CA ILE A 10 -3.82 5.57 -6.99
C ILE A 10 -3.95 4.36 -7.91
N ILE A 11 -5.04 3.61 -7.74
CA ILE A 11 -5.28 2.40 -8.51
C ILE A 11 -5.50 2.69 -9.99
N TYR A 12 -4.88 1.87 -10.84
CA TYR A 12 -5.13 1.89 -12.28
C TYR A 12 -6.58 1.52 -12.58
N ASN A 13 -7.27 2.37 -13.34
CA ASN A 13 -8.70 2.25 -13.67
C ASN A 13 -8.97 2.00 -15.17
N GLY A 14 -7.94 1.59 -15.93
CA GLY A 14 -8.03 1.46 -17.38
C GLY A 14 -7.65 2.72 -18.17
N LYS A 15 -7.66 3.90 -17.53
CA LYS A 15 -7.52 5.20 -18.23
C LYS A 15 -6.44 6.12 -17.67
N ASN A 16 -5.94 5.85 -16.46
CA ASN A 16 -5.01 6.70 -15.72
C ASN A 16 -3.57 6.15 -15.65
N ALA A 17 -3.11 5.41 -16.67
CA ALA A 17 -1.80 4.71 -16.64
C ALA A 17 -0.61 5.63 -16.29
N ARG A 18 -0.66 6.92 -16.64
CA ARG A 18 0.40 7.89 -16.32
C ARG A 18 0.43 8.34 -14.86
N ASN A 19 -0.70 8.23 -14.16
CA ASN A 19 -0.88 8.76 -12.81
C ASN A 19 -1.08 7.65 -11.77
N ALA A 20 -1.38 6.42 -12.21
CA ALA A 20 -1.58 5.30 -11.31
C ALA A 20 -0.27 4.92 -10.62
N THR A 21 -0.36 4.60 -9.34
CA THR A 21 0.76 4.12 -8.50
C THR A 21 0.61 2.63 -8.16
N SER A 22 -0.58 2.07 -8.41
CA SER A 22 -0.88 0.66 -8.18
C SER A 22 -1.75 0.04 -9.27
N ALA A 23 -1.78 -1.29 -9.32
CA ALA A 23 -2.56 -2.05 -10.30
C ALA A 23 -3.04 -3.40 -9.77
N ILE A 24 -4.23 -3.81 -10.20
CA ILE A 24 -4.78 -5.14 -9.94
C ILE A 24 -4.04 -6.17 -10.81
N VAL A 25 -3.32 -7.09 -10.18
CA VAL A 25 -2.56 -8.15 -10.88
C VAL A 25 -3.22 -9.52 -10.79
N GLY A 26 -3.96 -9.76 -9.72
CA GLY A 26 -4.80 -10.93 -9.50
C GLY A 26 -6.24 -10.49 -9.27
N SER A 27 -7.21 -11.23 -9.81
CA SER A 27 -8.63 -10.98 -9.64
C SER A 27 -9.40 -12.30 -9.76
N PRO A 28 -10.51 -12.50 -9.04
CA PRO A 28 -11.33 -13.69 -9.21
C PRO A 28 -11.89 -13.80 -10.65
N ALA A 29 -12.36 -14.99 -11.03
CA ALA A 29 -12.82 -15.26 -12.39
C ALA A 29 -13.97 -14.37 -12.89
N TRP A 30 -14.73 -13.76 -11.97
CA TRP A 30 -15.81 -12.81 -12.27
C TRP A 30 -15.38 -11.33 -12.21
N GLY A 31 -14.12 -11.06 -11.85
CA GLY A 31 -13.54 -9.72 -11.76
C GLY A 31 -12.75 -9.34 -13.02
N ASN A 32 -12.08 -8.20 -12.97
CA ASN A 32 -11.17 -7.75 -14.03
C ASN A 32 -10.01 -6.92 -13.43
N LYS A 33 -9.07 -6.48 -14.27
CA LYS A 33 -7.86 -5.78 -13.83
C LYS A 33 -7.96 -4.25 -13.84
N THR A 34 -9.16 -3.70 -14.07
CA THR A 34 -9.41 -2.25 -14.11
C THR A 34 -10.46 -1.79 -13.11
N ASN A 35 -11.22 -2.72 -12.53
CA ASN A 35 -12.21 -2.49 -11.50
C ASN A 35 -12.10 -3.61 -10.46
N LEU A 36 -12.17 -3.22 -9.19
CA LEU A 36 -12.20 -4.18 -8.09
C LEU A 36 -13.48 -5.01 -8.15
N ALA A 37 -13.37 -6.31 -7.91
CA ALA A 37 -14.45 -7.26 -7.92
C ALA A 37 -15.54 -6.90 -6.90
N THR A 38 -16.79 -7.21 -7.22
CA THR A 38 -17.93 -7.00 -6.31
C THR A 38 -18.32 -8.33 -5.65
N PRO A 39 -18.93 -8.32 -4.43
CA PRO A 39 -19.26 -7.13 -3.62
C PRO A 39 -18.08 -6.59 -2.80
N ASN A 40 -17.23 -7.46 -2.26
CA ASN A 40 -16.21 -7.11 -1.25
C ASN A 40 -14.77 -7.22 -1.79
N ARG A 41 -14.59 -7.26 -3.12
CA ARG A 41 -13.26 -7.32 -3.77
C ARG A 41 -12.46 -8.58 -3.47
N PHE A 42 -13.09 -9.56 -2.80
CA PHE A 42 -12.48 -10.80 -2.39
C PHE A 42 -11.68 -11.46 -3.52
N GLY A 43 -10.41 -11.71 -3.25
CA GLY A 43 -9.47 -12.34 -4.19
C GLY A 43 -8.78 -11.38 -5.16
N ASP A 44 -9.11 -10.08 -5.16
CA ASP A 44 -8.29 -9.09 -5.84
C ASP A 44 -6.95 -8.93 -5.12
N VAL A 45 -5.88 -8.91 -5.91
CA VAL A 45 -4.50 -8.67 -5.47
C VAL A 45 -3.98 -7.46 -6.21
N VAL A 46 -3.54 -6.46 -5.46
CA VAL A 46 -3.02 -5.19 -5.96
C VAL A 46 -1.54 -5.09 -5.62
N ILE A 47 -0.71 -4.78 -6.62
CA ILE A 47 0.67 -4.34 -6.38
C ILE A 47 0.72 -2.83 -6.41
N PHE A 48 1.58 -2.24 -5.58
CA PHE A 48 1.71 -0.80 -5.49
C PHE A 48 3.17 -0.37 -5.30
N ASP A 49 3.44 0.81 -5.84
CA ASP A 49 4.68 1.58 -5.64
C ASP A 49 4.22 3.03 -5.42
N ASP A 50 3.92 3.37 -4.18
CA ASP A 50 3.25 4.61 -3.78
C ASP A 50 4.23 5.64 -3.22
N PRO A 51 4.09 6.93 -3.54
CA PRO A 51 4.99 7.95 -3.00
C PRO A 51 4.69 8.16 -1.52
N ILE A 52 5.73 8.36 -0.71
CA ILE A 52 5.61 8.72 0.71
C ILE A 52 5.96 10.20 0.88
N THR A 53 5.11 10.99 1.52
CA THR A 53 5.28 12.43 1.80
C THR A 53 5.20 12.73 3.30
N LEU A 54 5.65 13.92 3.70
CA LEU A 54 5.60 14.41 5.08
C LEU A 54 4.25 15.05 5.45
N ASP A 55 3.44 15.39 4.46
CA ASP A 55 2.08 15.92 4.62
C ASP A 55 1.09 15.18 3.70
N SER A 56 -0.18 15.54 3.76
CA SER A 56 -1.24 14.90 2.98
C SER A 56 -1.34 15.35 1.53
N ASP A 57 -0.52 16.31 1.06
CA ASP A 57 -0.55 16.73 -0.35
C ASP A 57 0.30 15.79 -1.19
N LEU A 58 -0.33 15.05 -2.10
CA LEU A 58 0.33 14.16 -3.06
C LEU A 58 1.39 14.89 -3.92
N ARG A 59 1.27 16.20 -4.10
CA ARG A 59 2.21 16.99 -4.92
C ARG A 59 3.47 17.38 -4.13
N SER A 60 3.48 17.15 -2.82
CA SER A 60 4.67 17.36 -1.99
C SER A 60 5.81 16.45 -2.42
N THR A 61 7.03 16.89 -2.17
CA THR A 61 8.24 16.14 -2.51
C THR A 61 8.24 14.78 -1.81
N PRO A 62 8.29 13.66 -2.55
CA PRO A 62 8.38 12.35 -1.94
C PRO A 62 9.70 12.15 -1.18
N ILE A 63 9.63 11.58 0.00
CA ILE A 63 10.78 11.24 0.85
C ILE A 63 11.14 9.75 0.80
N GLY A 64 10.29 8.94 0.16
CA GLY A 64 10.44 7.50 0.02
C GLY A 64 9.33 6.89 -0.83
N ARG A 65 9.30 5.56 -0.88
CA ARG A 65 8.31 4.76 -1.61
C ARG A 65 7.71 3.70 -0.70
N ALA A 66 6.41 3.46 -0.77
CA ALA A 66 5.78 2.28 -0.20
C ALA A 66 5.61 1.24 -1.31
N GLN A 67 6.26 0.09 -1.17
CA GLN A 67 6.37 -0.92 -2.22
C GLN A 67 5.91 -2.28 -1.72
N GLY A 68 4.95 -2.90 -2.39
CA GLY A 68 4.48 -4.21 -2.01
C GLY A 68 3.16 -4.58 -2.64
N LEU A 69 2.34 -5.30 -1.85
CA LEU A 69 1.02 -5.71 -2.27
C LEU A 69 0.01 -5.63 -1.12
N TYR A 70 -1.25 -5.52 -1.52
CA TYR A 70 -2.36 -5.86 -0.66
C TYR A 70 -3.34 -6.77 -1.41
N LEU A 71 -4.09 -7.56 -0.66
CA LEU A 71 -5.15 -8.39 -1.20
C LEU A 71 -6.40 -8.30 -0.34
N TYR A 72 -7.57 -8.45 -0.94
CA TYR A 72 -8.83 -8.47 -0.20
C TYR A 72 -9.19 -9.90 0.19
N ASP A 73 -9.25 -10.17 1.50
CA ASP A 73 -9.15 -11.53 2.06
C ASP A 73 -10.43 -12.08 2.69
N LYS A 74 -11.51 -11.29 2.79
CA LYS A 74 -12.81 -11.74 3.30
C LYS A 74 -13.95 -11.60 2.30
N LYS A 75 -14.88 -12.55 2.35
CA LYS A 75 -16.06 -12.59 1.45
C LYS A 75 -17.20 -11.74 1.98
N GLU A 76 -17.33 -11.64 3.29
CA GLU A 76 -18.50 -11.09 3.98
C GLU A 76 -18.36 -9.58 4.25
N ILE A 77 -17.14 -9.13 4.52
CA ILE A 77 -16.82 -7.73 4.88
C ILE A 77 -15.59 -7.26 4.10
N LEU A 78 -15.48 -5.95 3.91
CA LEU A 78 -14.34 -5.34 3.24
C LEU A 78 -13.12 -5.29 4.18
N THR A 79 -12.20 -6.23 4.00
CA THR A 79 -10.89 -6.23 4.66
C THR A 79 -9.79 -6.48 3.64
N ALA A 80 -8.58 -6.03 3.98
CA ALA A 80 -7.39 -6.32 3.21
C ALA A 80 -6.31 -6.95 4.10
N TRP A 81 -5.33 -7.59 3.47
CA TRP A 81 -4.08 -7.97 4.09
C TRP A 81 -2.94 -7.32 3.32
N PHE A 82 -2.01 -6.72 4.05
CA PHE A 82 -0.89 -5.97 3.49
C PHE A 82 0.44 -6.68 3.75
N GLY A 83 1.31 -6.67 2.74
CA GLY A 83 2.71 -7.02 2.86
C GLY A 83 3.54 -6.07 2.00
N PHE A 84 4.28 -5.16 2.63
CA PHE A 84 5.00 -4.09 1.93
C PHE A 84 6.17 -3.54 2.72
N SER A 85 6.98 -2.72 2.05
CA SER A 85 8.11 -2.03 2.62
C SER A 85 7.99 -0.53 2.39
N PHE A 86 8.28 0.28 3.41
CA PHE A 86 8.71 1.65 3.17
C PHE A 86 10.20 1.63 2.80
N VAL A 87 10.53 2.23 1.67
CA VAL A 87 11.88 2.31 1.12
C VAL A 87 12.31 3.78 1.11
N PHE A 88 13.28 4.10 1.96
CA PHE A 88 13.84 5.44 2.08
C PHE A 88 15.23 5.49 1.47
N ASN A 89 15.49 6.54 0.70
CA ASN A 89 16.79 6.77 0.07
C ASN A 89 17.08 8.28 -0.04
N SER A 90 16.84 9.01 1.05
CA SER A 90 17.18 10.43 1.15
C SER A 90 18.46 10.63 1.97
N THR A 91 18.90 11.88 2.09
CA THR A 91 20.02 12.24 2.98
C THR A 91 19.67 12.15 4.46
N GLN A 92 18.37 12.14 4.80
CA GLN A 92 17.88 12.14 6.18
C GLN A 92 17.47 10.75 6.66
N LEU A 93 16.93 9.93 5.75
CA LEU A 93 16.48 8.56 6.03
C LEU A 93 16.92 7.65 4.89
N LYS A 94 17.64 6.59 5.23
CA LYS A 94 18.14 5.60 4.29
C LYS A 94 17.99 4.19 4.84
N GLY A 95 17.23 3.35 4.15
CA GLY A 95 16.93 1.98 4.60
C GLY A 95 15.49 1.59 4.34
N THR A 96 15.06 0.50 4.96
CA THR A 96 13.69 -0.01 4.80
C THR A 96 13.02 -0.30 6.13
N ILE A 97 11.69 -0.16 6.16
CA ILE A 97 10.82 -0.66 7.23
C ILE A 97 9.84 -1.62 6.57
N ASN A 98 9.78 -2.86 7.02
CA ASN A 98 8.93 -3.90 6.45
C ASN A 98 7.68 -4.11 7.31
N PHE A 99 6.53 -4.26 6.67
CA PHE A 99 5.23 -4.38 7.32
C PHE A 99 4.50 -5.63 6.83
N ALA A 100 3.77 -6.26 7.74
CA ALA A 100 2.82 -7.32 7.42
C ALA A 100 1.64 -7.28 8.39
N GLY A 101 0.41 -7.40 7.89
CA GLY A 101 -0.77 -7.42 8.76
C GLY A 101 -2.11 -7.35 8.04
N ALA A 102 -3.14 -7.71 8.79
CA ALA A 102 -4.52 -7.52 8.38
C ALA A 102 -4.94 -6.05 8.58
N ASP A 103 -5.59 -5.49 7.56
CA ASP A 103 -6.18 -4.18 7.53
C ASP A 103 -7.72 -4.31 7.49
N ASP A 104 -8.36 -4.02 8.61
CA ASP A 104 -9.81 -3.82 8.66
C ASP A 104 -10.16 -2.40 8.22
N ILE A 105 -10.33 -2.23 6.91
CA ILE A 105 -10.58 -0.94 6.24
C ILE A 105 -11.81 -0.23 6.81
N MET A 106 -12.74 -0.97 7.43
CA MET A 106 -13.95 -0.41 8.05
C MET A 106 -13.66 0.35 9.36
N LYS A 107 -12.47 0.20 9.95
CA LYS A 107 -12.06 0.91 11.17
C LYS A 107 -11.36 2.23 10.85
N THR A 108 -11.51 3.22 11.72
CA THR A 108 -10.85 4.53 11.60
C THR A 108 -9.32 4.44 11.72
N THR A 109 -8.83 3.60 12.63
CA THR A 109 -7.40 3.37 12.89
C THR A 109 -7.12 1.87 12.88
N ARG A 110 -5.96 1.50 12.35
CA ARG A 110 -5.52 0.12 12.18
C ARG A 110 -4.05 0.01 12.52
N ASP A 111 -3.67 -1.12 13.11
CA ASP A 111 -2.29 -1.41 13.48
C ASP A 111 -1.75 -2.53 12.59
N LEU A 112 -0.61 -2.27 11.94
CA LEU A 112 0.14 -3.28 11.19
C LEU A 112 1.48 -3.50 11.88
N SER A 113 1.94 -4.75 11.88
CA SER A 113 3.23 -5.08 12.51
C SER A 113 4.38 -4.60 11.64
N VAL A 114 5.36 -3.92 12.26
CA VAL A 114 6.70 -3.79 11.70
C VAL A 114 7.42 -5.11 11.92
N VAL A 115 7.80 -5.79 10.85
CA VAL A 115 8.38 -7.14 10.89
C VAL A 115 9.89 -7.16 10.66
N GLY A 116 10.51 -6.01 10.41
CA GLY A 116 11.96 -5.85 10.32
C GLY A 116 12.37 -4.58 9.57
N GLY A 117 13.67 -4.33 9.47
CA GLY A 117 14.19 -3.17 8.76
C GLY A 117 15.65 -3.30 8.34
N THR A 118 16.10 -2.36 7.53
CA THR A 118 17.49 -2.27 7.02
C THR A 118 18.01 -0.83 7.10
N GLY A 119 19.33 -0.63 6.97
CA GLY A 119 19.95 0.69 7.01
C GLY A 119 19.74 1.39 8.34
N ASP A 120 19.23 2.62 8.33
CA ASP A 120 18.89 3.41 9.53
C ASP A 120 17.84 2.75 10.44
N PHE A 121 17.19 1.69 9.95
CA PHE A 121 16.18 0.90 10.65
C PHE A 121 16.63 -0.55 10.88
N PHE A 122 17.92 -0.85 10.72
CA PHE A 122 18.47 -2.19 10.94
C PHE A 122 18.38 -2.59 12.41
N MET A 123 17.63 -3.67 12.70
CA MET A 123 17.72 -4.60 13.84
C MET A 123 16.67 -5.70 13.63
#